data_AF-A0A1F8JKK2-F1
#
_entry.id   AF-A0A1F8JKK2-F1
#
_cell.length_a   1.000
_cell.length_b   1.000
_cell.length_c   1.000
_cell.angle_alpha   90.00
_cell.angle_beta   90.00
_cell.angle_gamma   90.00
#
_symmetry.space_group_name_H-M   'P 1'
#
loop_
_entity.id
_entity.type
_entity.pdbx_description
1 polymer ?
#
loop_
_entity_poly.entity_id
_entity_poly.type
_entity_poly.pdbx_seq_one_letter_code
_entity_poly.pdbx_strand_id
1 'polypeptide(L)'
;MNDPLVIVISAPSGTGKTSVVNWLVETTLLPVSKVVTCTTRPSRENERDGVDYIFLSEKNFRAKQKAGAFLETSKAYGYEYGTLQEEVDKVIQQGKTPLLVVDIEGFKNIKRKRGNVIGIFLVPPSSEVLLARLRGRGTDDEAEICVRFKEAKFELGQKELYDIVIVVNEVEEAAQAVEQVIGPWLKEKR
;
A
#
# COMPACT_ATOMS: atom_id res chain seq x y z
N MET A 1 -13.70 -21.80 9.19
CA MET A 1 -13.78 -20.97 7.96
C MET A 1 -12.39 -20.40 7.74
N ASN A 2 -11.81 -20.59 6.55
CA ASN A 2 -10.46 -20.08 6.27
C ASN A 2 -10.47 -18.54 6.28
N ASP A 3 -9.48 -17.93 6.94
CA ASP A 3 -9.24 -16.49 6.90
C ASP A 3 -9.16 -16.03 5.43
N PRO A 4 -9.99 -15.06 4.99
CA PRO A 4 -9.92 -14.53 3.63
C PRO A 4 -8.52 -14.02 3.32
N LEU A 5 -8.09 -14.26 2.08
CA LEU A 5 -6.77 -13.86 1.63
C LEU A 5 -6.77 -12.35 1.52
N VAL A 6 -5.68 -11.75 1.97
CA VAL A 6 -5.42 -10.32 1.83
C VAL A 6 -4.10 -10.13 1.11
N ILE A 7 -4.10 -9.31 0.05
CA ILE A 7 -2.89 -8.92 -0.66
C ILE A 7 -2.43 -7.58 -0.11
N VAL A 8 -1.16 -7.47 0.27
CA VAL A 8 -0.56 -6.24 0.76
C VAL A 8 0.57 -5.82 -0.17
N ILE A 9 0.50 -4.59 -0.68
CA ILE A 9 1.54 -4.01 -1.51
C ILE A 9 2.18 -2.85 -0.75
N SER A 10 3.49 -2.97 -0.53
CA SER A 10 4.33 -1.91 0.04
C SER A 10 5.44 -1.55 -0.93
N ALA A 11 6.01 -0.37 -0.75
CA ALA A 11 7.13 0.11 -1.54
C ALA A 11 7.77 1.28 -0.80
N PRO A 12 9.07 1.52 -1.03
CA PRO A 12 9.68 2.75 -0.59
C PRO A 12 9.02 3.98 -1.21
N SER A 13 9.13 5.11 -0.51
CA SER A 13 8.69 6.40 -1.05
C SER A 13 9.34 6.70 -2.40
N GLY A 14 8.55 7.06 -3.42
CA GLY A 14 9.05 7.39 -4.76
C GLY A 14 9.09 6.23 -5.77
N THR A 15 8.74 5.01 -5.37
CA THR A 15 8.78 3.82 -6.26
C THR A 15 7.62 3.74 -7.27
N GLY A 16 6.57 4.55 -7.12
CA GLY A 16 5.38 4.51 -8.01
C GLY A 16 4.26 3.57 -7.55
N LYS A 17 4.26 3.17 -6.26
CA LYS A 17 3.31 2.25 -5.64
C LYS A 17 1.84 2.51 -6.02
N THR A 18 1.37 3.74 -5.84
CA THR A 18 -0.02 4.10 -6.13
C THR A 18 -0.34 3.94 -7.62
N SER A 19 0.58 4.32 -8.50
CA SER A 19 0.41 4.20 -9.94
C SER A 19 0.30 2.73 -10.37
N VAL A 20 1.18 1.86 -9.85
CA VAL A 20 1.15 0.41 -10.13
C VAL A 20 -0.17 -0.21 -9.68
N VAL A 21 -0.63 0.13 -8.47
CA VAL A 21 -1.88 -0.42 -7.92
C VAL A 21 -3.10 0.08 -8.68
N ASN A 22 -3.17 1.37 -8.99
CA ASN A 22 -4.30 1.93 -9.72
C ASN A 22 -4.37 1.30 -11.12
N TRP A 23 -3.24 1.21 -11.83
CA TRP A 23 -3.19 0.53 -13.13
C TRP A 23 -3.66 -0.91 -13.02
N LEU A 24 -3.15 -1.69 -12.05
CA LEU A 24 -3.56 -3.08 -11.84
C LEU A 24 -5.08 -3.20 -11.65
N VAL A 25 -5.66 -2.38 -10.77
CA VAL A 25 -7.09 -2.47 -10.44
C VAL A 25 -7.98 -2.00 -11.60
N GLU A 26 -7.48 -1.10 -12.45
CA GLU A 26 -8.20 -0.61 -13.64
C GLU A 26 -8.17 -1.59 -14.81
N THR A 27 -7.13 -2.43 -14.93
CA THR A 27 -6.92 -3.28 -16.12
C THR A 27 -7.10 -4.77 -15.86
N THR A 28 -6.94 -5.24 -14.62
CA THR A 28 -7.00 -6.68 -14.33
C THR A 28 -8.42 -7.24 -14.41
N LEU A 29 -8.51 -8.50 -14.86
CA LEU A 29 -9.75 -9.28 -14.79
C LEU A 29 -9.84 -10.15 -13.51
N LEU A 30 -8.80 -10.11 -12.67
CA LEU A 30 -8.79 -10.83 -11.41
C LEU A 30 -9.81 -10.19 -10.43
N PRO A 31 -10.47 -11.00 -9.58
CA PRO A 31 -11.45 -10.49 -8.61
C PRO A 31 -10.72 -9.83 -7.43
N VAL A 32 -10.07 -8.69 -7.65
CA VAL A 32 -9.37 -7.90 -6.63
C VAL A 32 -9.96 -6.50 -6.54
N SER A 33 -9.82 -5.87 -5.37
CA SER A 33 -10.17 -4.45 -5.24
C SER A 33 -9.29 -3.76 -4.21
N LYS A 34 -8.90 -2.52 -4.52
CA LYS A 34 -8.15 -1.67 -3.61
C LYS A 34 -9.02 -1.33 -2.41
N VAL A 35 -8.49 -1.54 -1.21
CA VAL A 35 -9.10 -1.06 0.04
C VAL A 35 -8.66 0.39 0.26
N VAL A 36 -9.62 1.29 0.45
CA VAL A 36 -9.34 2.69 0.74
C VAL A 36 -8.87 2.81 2.19
N THR A 37 -7.69 3.41 2.40
CA THR A 37 -7.10 3.58 3.74
C THR A 37 -7.43 4.96 4.30
N CYS A 38 -7.46 5.07 5.62
CA CYS A 38 -7.64 6.35 6.30
C CYS A 38 -6.30 7.07 6.47
N THR A 39 -6.33 8.39 6.47
CA THR A 39 -5.18 9.20 6.90
C THR A 39 -5.61 10.47 7.64
N THR A 40 -4.76 10.96 8.54
CA THR A 40 -4.89 12.30 9.15
C THR A 40 -4.20 13.41 8.37
N ARG A 41 -3.47 13.05 7.30
CA ARG A 41 -2.85 14.02 6.40
C ARG A 41 -3.92 14.82 5.65
N PRO A 42 -3.75 16.13 5.44
CA PRO A 42 -4.57 16.88 4.50
C PRO A 42 -4.53 16.28 3.08
N SER A 43 -5.66 16.30 2.38
CA SER A 43 -5.73 15.88 0.99
C SER A 43 -4.86 16.78 0.10
N ARG A 44 -4.19 16.19 -0.89
CA ARG A 44 -3.55 16.95 -1.98
C ARG A 44 -4.58 17.38 -3.01
N GLU A 45 -4.21 18.34 -3.86
CA GLU A 45 -5.09 18.94 -4.89
C GLU A 45 -5.77 17.90 -5.80
N ASN A 46 -5.09 16.80 -6.11
CA ASN A 46 -5.58 15.74 -7.00
C ASN A 46 -6.10 14.50 -6.27
N GLU A 47 -6.25 14.53 -4.94
CA GLU A 47 -6.77 13.40 -4.17
C GLU A 47 -8.25 13.61 -3.82
N ARG A 48 -9.05 12.54 -3.89
CA ARG A 48 -10.48 12.55 -3.58
C ARG A 48 -10.77 11.71 -2.34
N ASP A 49 -11.55 12.29 -1.43
CA ASP A 49 -12.02 11.61 -0.22
C ASP A 49 -12.90 10.41 -0.56
N GLY A 50 -12.68 9.30 0.13
CA GLY A 50 -13.35 8.02 -0.11
C GLY A 50 -12.88 7.26 -1.36
N VAL A 51 -11.91 7.80 -2.12
CA VAL A 51 -11.35 7.16 -3.32
C VAL A 51 -9.85 6.90 -3.15
N ASP A 52 -9.08 7.95 -2.87
CA ASP A 52 -7.64 7.85 -2.67
C ASP A 52 -7.33 7.46 -1.23
N TYR A 53 -7.96 8.19 -0.30
CA TYR A 53 -7.96 7.95 1.13
C TYR A 53 -9.31 8.36 1.73
N ILE A 54 -9.60 7.87 2.93
CA ILE A 54 -10.61 8.45 3.82
C ILE A 54 -9.88 9.46 4.70
N PHE A 55 -10.08 10.75 4.44
CA PHE A 55 -9.41 11.83 5.15
C PHE A 55 -10.13 12.10 6.47
N LEU A 56 -9.45 11.83 7.59
CA LEU A 56 -10.00 11.98 8.94
C LEU A 56 -9.28 13.08 9.70
N SER A 57 -10.00 13.80 10.56
CA SER A 57 -9.35 14.59 11.60
C SER A 57 -8.66 13.66 12.61
N GLU A 58 -7.61 14.13 13.29
CA GLU A 58 -6.96 13.37 14.37
C GLU A 58 -7.97 12.91 15.44
N LYS A 59 -8.96 13.76 15.77
CA LYS A 59 -10.02 13.43 16.73
C LYS A 59 -10.82 12.21 16.27
N ASN A 60 -11.22 12.17 15.01
CA ASN A 60 -12.01 11.07 14.45
C ASN A 60 -11.17 9.80 14.29
N PHE A 61 -9.92 9.94 13.86
CA PHE A 61 -8.98 8.81 13.77
C PHE A 61 -8.79 8.15 15.13
N ARG A 62 -8.49 8.94 16.17
CA ARG A 62 -8.33 8.44 17.56
C ARG A 62 -9.61 7.83 18.11
N ALA A 63 -10.78 8.39 17.79
CA ALA A 63 -12.06 7.81 18.19
C ALA A 63 -12.26 6.41 17.60
N LYS A 64 -12.00 6.23 16.30
CA LYS A 64 -12.05 4.92 15.62
C LYS A 64 -10.99 3.95 16.16
N GLN A 65 -9.80 4.45 16.48
CA GLN A 65 -8.74 3.64 17.09
C GLN A 65 -9.13 3.12 18.47
N LYS A 66 -9.70 3.99 19.34
CA LYS A 66 -10.23 3.59 20.66
C LYS A 66 -11.36 2.58 20.57
N ALA A 67 -12.17 2.67 19.51
CA ALA A 67 -13.25 1.73 19.23
C ALA A 67 -12.75 0.39 18.62
N GLY A 68 -11.45 0.23 18.37
CA GLY A 68 -10.91 -1.00 17.77
C GLY A 68 -11.28 -1.21 16.31
N ALA A 69 -11.66 -0.14 15.57
CA ALA A 69 -12.20 -0.25 14.21
C ALA A 69 -11.14 -0.56 13.13
N PHE A 70 -9.84 -0.39 13.44
CA PHE A 70 -8.75 -0.57 12.49
C PHE A 70 -8.20 -1.99 12.47
N LEU A 71 -8.12 -2.57 11.27
CA LEU A 71 -7.29 -3.75 11.01
C LEU A 71 -5.83 -3.43 11.31
N GLU A 72 -5.32 -2.29 10.86
CA GLU A 72 -3.97 -1.84 11.19
C GLU A 72 -3.92 -0.31 11.30
N THR A 73 -2.92 0.18 12.03
CA THR A 73 -2.57 1.60 12.05
C THR A 73 -1.06 1.76 12.02
N SER A 74 -0.56 2.74 11.28
CA SER A 74 0.85 3.13 11.24
C SER A 74 1.00 4.65 11.35
N LYS A 75 2.25 5.10 11.50
CA LYS A 75 2.61 6.53 11.46
C LYS A 75 3.72 6.73 10.45
N ALA A 76 3.51 7.68 9.56
CA ALA A 76 4.49 8.04 8.55
C ALA A 76 4.46 9.56 8.32
N TYR A 77 5.63 10.19 8.24
CA TYR A 77 5.76 11.62 7.94
C TYR A 77 4.93 12.54 8.87
N GLY A 78 4.81 12.18 10.15
CA GLY A 78 4.03 12.94 11.14
C GLY A 78 2.51 12.74 11.08
N TYR A 79 2.00 11.93 10.15
CA TYR A 79 0.58 11.63 10.00
C TYR A 79 0.26 10.19 10.38
N GLU A 80 -0.99 9.95 10.77
CA GLU A 80 -1.51 8.63 11.07
C GLU A 80 -2.16 8.04 9.82
N TYR A 81 -1.94 6.75 9.61
CA TYR A 81 -2.56 5.97 8.55
C TYR A 81 -3.21 4.74 9.17
N GLY A 82 -4.28 4.24 8.57
CA GLY A 82 -4.86 3.00 9.03
C GLY A 82 -5.93 2.45 8.10
N THR A 83 -6.02 1.12 8.06
CA THR A 83 -7.02 0.42 7.29
C THR A 83 -8.17 -0.03 8.19
N LEU A 84 -9.39 0.42 7.90
CA LEU A 84 -10.56 0.01 8.67
C LEU A 84 -10.96 -1.43 8.34
N GLN A 85 -11.35 -2.19 9.35
CA GLN A 85 -11.83 -3.57 9.16
C GLN A 85 -13.08 -3.57 8.25
N GLU A 86 -13.96 -2.60 8.41
CA GLU A 86 -15.18 -2.47 7.60
C GLU A 86 -14.89 -2.32 6.09
N GLU A 87 -13.82 -1.62 5.71
CA GLU A 87 -13.45 -1.43 4.30
C GLU A 87 -12.89 -2.72 3.69
N VAL A 88 -12.16 -3.51 4.49
CA VAL A 88 -11.70 -4.85 4.09
C VAL A 88 -12.89 -5.78 3.90
N ASP A 89 -13.84 -5.76 4.85
CA ASP A 89 -15.03 -6.63 4.82
C ASP A 89 -15.95 -6.30 3.64
N LYS A 90 -16.10 -5.02 3.27
CA LYS A 90 -16.84 -4.60 2.07
C LYS A 90 -16.29 -5.24 0.80
N VAL A 91 -14.97 -5.27 0.63
CA VAL A 91 -14.34 -5.91 -0.55
C VAL A 91 -14.57 -7.41 -0.55
N ILE A 92 -14.44 -8.07 0.61
CA ILE A 92 -14.69 -9.52 0.74
C ILE A 92 -16.14 -9.85 0.42
N GLN A 93 -17.11 -9.08 0.91
CA GLN A 93 -18.54 -9.29 0.67
C GLN A 93 -18.92 -9.13 -0.81
N GLN A 94 -18.14 -8.39 -1.59
CA GLN A 94 -18.29 -8.29 -3.05
C GLN A 94 -17.71 -9.49 -3.81
N GLY A 95 -17.22 -10.52 -3.11
CA GLY A 95 -16.56 -11.68 -3.71
C GLY A 95 -15.18 -11.37 -4.28
N LYS A 96 -14.55 -10.27 -3.83
CA LYS A 96 -13.22 -9.83 -4.28
C LYS A 96 -12.19 -10.00 -3.18
N THR A 97 -10.93 -10.14 -3.58
CA THR A 97 -9.78 -10.18 -2.68
C THR A 97 -9.32 -8.76 -2.34
N PRO A 98 -9.24 -8.39 -1.05
CA PRO A 98 -8.71 -7.10 -0.61
C PRO A 98 -7.25 -6.90 -1.01
N LEU A 99 -6.98 -5.78 -1.67
CA LEU A 99 -5.63 -5.30 -1.98
C LEU A 99 -5.36 -4.03 -1.15
N LEU A 100 -4.47 -4.13 -0.17
CA LEU A 100 -4.10 -3.02 0.71
C LEU A 100 -2.79 -2.41 0.27
N VAL A 101 -2.75 -1.08 0.28
CA VAL A 101 -1.55 -0.29 -0.04
C VAL A 101 -1.07 0.39 1.23
N VAL A 102 -0.17 -0.26 1.96
CA VAL A 102 0.32 0.23 3.27
C VAL A 102 1.84 0.34 3.29
N ASP A 103 2.38 0.98 4.33
CA ASP A 103 3.81 0.99 4.60
C ASP A 103 4.27 -0.33 5.24
N ILE A 104 5.56 -0.42 5.57
CA ILE A 104 6.17 -1.64 6.15
C ILE A 104 5.60 -1.94 7.53
N GLU A 105 5.32 -0.93 8.34
CA GLU A 105 4.77 -1.13 9.69
C GLU A 105 3.31 -1.60 9.65
N GLY A 106 2.51 -1.05 8.74
CA GLY A 106 1.17 -1.51 8.43
C GLY A 106 1.18 -2.96 7.95
N PHE A 107 2.11 -3.34 7.05
CA PHE A 107 2.27 -4.74 6.64
C PHE A 107 2.59 -5.66 7.82
N LYS A 108 3.57 -5.31 8.66
CA LYS A 108 3.91 -6.08 9.87
C LYS A 108 2.72 -6.22 10.82
N ASN A 109 1.89 -5.18 10.94
CA ASN A 109 0.68 -5.20 11.76
C ASN A 109 -0.37 -6.16 11.18
N ILE A 110 -0.59 -6.14 9.87
CA ILE A 110 -1.53 -7.04 9.19
C ILE A 110 -1.07 -8.49 9.32
N LYS A 111 0.22 -8.78 9.05
CA LYS A 111 0.80 -10.13 9.12
C LYS A 111 0.73 -10.73 10.54
N ARG A 112 0.71 -9.88 11.58
CA ARG A 112 0.49 -10.31 12.98
C ARG A 112 -0.97 -10.60 13.31
N LYS A 113 -1.93 -9.94 12.64
CA LYS A 113 -3.36 -10.04 12.92
C LYS A 113 -4.11 -11.02 12.02
N ARG A 114 -3.56 -11.33 10.85
CA ARG A 114 -4.16 -12.24 9.85
C ARG A 114 -3.23 -13.39 9.51
N GLY A 115 -3.81 -14.57 9.31
CA GLY A 115 -3.09 -15.78 8.95
C GLY A 115 -2.92 -15.96 7.45
N ASN A 116 -3.76 -15.32 6.63
CA ASN A 116 -3.76 -15.47 5.18
C ASN A 116 -3.43 -14.16 4.47
N VAL A 117 -2.13 -13.86 4.37
CA VAL A 117 -1.61 -12.60 3.80
C VAL A 117 -0.52 -12.90 2.79
N ILE A 118 -0.59 -12.27 1.62
CA ILE A 118 0.51 -12.23 0.65
C ILE A 118 1.06 -10.82 0.61
N GLY A 119 2.34 -10.66 0.94
CA GLY A 119 3.08 -9.42 0.84
C GLY A 119 3.84 -9.32 -0.47
N ILE A 120 3.66 -8.21 -1.18
CA ILE A 120 4.45 -7.81 -2.34
C ILE A 120 5.19 -6.52 -2.01
N PHE A 121 6.51 -6.52 -2.21
CA PHE A 121 7.35 -5.35 -2.07
C PHE A 121 7.79 -4.84 -3.44
N LEU A 122 7.41 -3.61 -3.77
CA LEU A 122 7.87 -2.95 -4.99
C LEU A 122 9.18 -2.22 -4.72
N VAL A 123 10.18 -2.43 -5.56
CA VAL A 123 11.49 -1.79 -5.46
C VAL A 123 11.82 -0.99 -6.73
N PRO A 124 12.54 0.13 -6.62
CA PRO A 124 13.08 0.81 -7.80
C PRO A 124 14.20 -0.05 -8.41
N PRO A 125 14.51 0.12 -9.71
CA PRO A 125 15.57 -0.66 -10.37
C PRO A 125 16.96 -0.31 -9.86
N SER A 126 17.15 0.91 -9.37
CA SER A 126 18.41 1.32 -8.77
C SER A 126 18.20 2.47 -7.78
N SER A 127 19.23 2.73 -6.97
CA SER A 127 19.20 3.83 -6.01
C SER A 127 19.23 5.20 -6.70
N GLU A 128 19.85 5.26 -7.87
CA GLU A 128 19.96 6.46 -8.71
C GLU A 128 18.59 6.80 -9.32
N VAL A 129 17.85 5.80 -9.81
CA VAL A 129 16.48 5.99 -10.31
C VAL A 129 15.55 6.45 -9.20
N LEU A 130 15.68 5.90 -7.99
CA LEU A 130 14.91 6.34 -6.83
C LEU A 130 15.19 7.82 -6.50
N LEU A 131 16.47 8.21 -6.44
CA LEU A 131 16.86 9.60 -6.17
C LEU A 131 16.36 10.56 -7.26
N ALA A 132 16.46 10.15 -8.53
CA ALA A 132 15.92 10.91 -9.66
C ALA A 132 14.40 11.10 -9.56
N ARG A 133 13.66 10.05 -9.18
CA ARG A 133 12.19 10.11 -8.98
C ARG A 133 11.81 11.02 -7.80
N LEU A 134 12.58 11.04 -6.73
CA LEU A 134 12.36 11.94 -5.60
C LEU A 134 12.57 13.41 -6.02
N ARG A 135 13.68 13.71 -6.70
CA ARG A 135 13.96 15.05 -7.27
C ARG A 135 12.90 15.50 -8.29
N GLY A 136 12.44 14.58 -9.13
CA GLY A 136 11.47 14.87 -10.19
C GLY A 136 10.08 15.30 -9.69
N ARG A 137 9.75 15.11 -8.40
CA ARG A 137 8.49 15.61 -7.83
C ARG A 137 8.43 17.14 -7.74
N GLY A 138 9.59 17.82 -7.70
CA GLY A 138 9.68 19.29 -7.74
C GLY A 138 9.10 20.03 -6.53
N THR A 139 8.60 19.33 -5.51
CA THR A 139 7.98 19.90 -4.31
C THR A 139 8.88 19.95 -3.09
N ASP A 140 10.00 19.21 -3.13
CA ASP A 140 10.85 18.96 -1.98
C ASP A 140 12.20 19.67 -2.19
N ASP A 141 12.78 20.26 -1.15
CA ASP A 141 14.15 20.79 -1.20
C ASP A 141 15.20 19.67 -1.10
N GLU A 142 16.47 19.96 -1.39
CA GLU A 142 17.53 18.93 -1.35
C GLU A 142 17.72 18.31 0.04
N ALA A 143 17.40 19.02 1.13
CA ALA A 143 17.49 18.48 2.48
C ALA A 143 16.38 17.44 2.73
N GLU A 144 15.15 17.75 2.33
CA GLU A 144 14.02 16.84 2.40
C GLU A 144 14.22 15.61 1.50
N ILE A 145 14.75 15.81 0.29
CA ILE A 145 15.10 14.72 -0.63
C ILE A 145 16.12 13.77 0.02
N CYS A 146 17.15 14.31 0.69
CA CYS A 146 18.14 13.49 1.39
C CYS A 146 17.53 12.67 2.54
N VAL A 147 16.62 13.27 3.31
CA VAL A 147 15.89 12.56 4.38
C VAL A 147 15.06 11.42 3.77
N ARG A 148 14.25 11.72 2.76
CA ARG A 148 13.39 10.73 2.08
C ARG A 148 14.20 9.63 1.41
N PHE A 149 15.35 9.95 0.82
CA PHE A 149 16.23 8.95 0.21
C PHE A 149 16.87 8.02 1.25
N LYS A 150 17.29 8.57 2.40
CA LYS A 150 17.82 7.78 3.52
C LYS A 150 16.76 6.83 4.07
N GLU A 151 15.54 7.31 4.26
CA GLU A 151 14.41 6.47 4.69
C GLU A 151 14.12 5.38 3.66
N ALA A 152 14.03 5.72 2.38
CA ALA A 152 13.76 4.74 1.34
C ALA A 152 14.85 3.65 1.26
N LYS A 153 16.12 3.99 1.51
CA LYS A 153 17.20 2.99 1.65
C LYS A 153 17.00 2.07 2.85
N PHE A 154 16.54 2.59 3.98
CA PHE A 154 16.20 1.78 5.14
C PHE A 154 15.01 0.84 4.85
N GLU A 155 13.98 1.34 4.18
CA GLU A 155 12.81 0.56 3.74
C GLU A 155 13.22 -0.56 2.78
N LEU A 156 14.15 -0.32 1.85
CA LEU A 156 14.69 -1.34 0.94
C LEU A 156 15.34 -2.52 1.67
N GLY A 157 15.94 -2.27 2.84
CA GLY A 157 16.49 -3.32 3.70
C GLY A 157 15.44 -4.25 4.31
N GLN A 158 14.15 -3.91 4.22
CA GLN A 158 13.04 -4.69 4.77
C GLN A 158 12.38 -5.61 3.73
N LYS A 159 12.90 -5.69 2.50
CA LYS A 159 12.32 -6.49 1.41
C LYS A 159 12.11 -7.96 1.75
N GLU A 160 12.98 -8.54 2.59
CA GLU A 160 12.94 -9.94 3.03
C GLU A 160 11.73 -10.29 3.91
N LEU A 161 10.95 -9.29 4.36
CA LEU A 161 9.71 -9.51 5.10
C LEU A 161 8.55 -9.98 4.20
N TYR A 162 8.67 -9.73 2.90
CA TYR A 162 7.62 -9.92 1.90
C TYR A 162 7.83 -11.23 1.15
N ASP A 163 6.72 -11.80 0.70
CA ASP A 163 6.70 -13.07 -0.01
C ASP A 163 7.20 -12.91 -1.45
N ILE A 164 6.99 -11.73 -2.05
CA ILE A 164 7.34 -11.41 -3.43
C ILE A 164 7.99 -10.02 -3.48
N VAL A 165 9.04 -9.89 -4.31
CA VAL A 165 9.67 -8.60 -4.63
C VAL A 165 9.60 -8.35 -6.13
N ILE A 166 9.10 -7.18 -6.53
CA ILE A 166 8.95 -6.77 -7.94
C ILE A 166 9.71 -5.46 -8.18
N VAL A 167 10.52 -5.45 -9.23
CA VAL A 167 11.25 -4.25 -9.68
C VAL A 167 10.33 -3.39 -10.54
N VAL A 168 10.24 -2.09 -10.23
CA VAL A 168 9.39 -1.12 -10.95
C VAL A 168 10.24 -0.28 -11.89
N ASN A 169 10.51 -0.82 -13.08
CA ASN A 169 11.04 -0.04 -14.21
C ASN A 169 9.95 0.89 -14.73
N GLU A 170 8.90 0.30 -15.30
CA GLU A 170 7.69 0.96 -15.78
C GLU A 170 6.47 0.52 -14.96
N VAL A 171 5.48 1.41 -14.86
CA VAL A 171 4.28 1.20 -14.04
C VAL A 171 3.46 0.01 -14.57
N GLU A 172 3.25 -0.02 -15.89
CA GLU A 172 2.47 -1.06 -16.57
C GLU A 172 3.11 -2.44 -16.43
N GLU A 173 4.41 -2.55 -16.72
CA GLU A 173 5.16 -3.81 -16.59
C GLU A 173 5.11 -4.35 -15.15
N ALA A 174 5.31 -3.47 -14.17
CA ALA A 174 5.24 -3.86 -12.76
C ALA A 174 3.83 -4.32 -12.37
N ALA A 175 2.78 -3.68 -12.87
CA ALA A 175 1.41 -4.05 -12.59
C ALA A 175 1.03 -5.40 -13.23
N GLN A 176 1.46 -5.64 -14.48
CA GLN A 176 1.33 -6.95 -15.13
C GLN A 176 2.08 -8.04 -14.39
N ALA A 177 3.29 -7.74 -13.89
CA ALA A 177 4.05 -8.68 -13.05
C ALA A 177 3.30 -9.00 -11.75
N VAL A 178 2.71 -7.98 -11.08
CA VAL A 178 1.85 -8.20 -9.90
C VAL A 178 0.67 -9.10 -10.25
N GLU A 179 -0.02 -8.85 -11.37
CA GLU A 179 -1.16 -9.66 -11.82
C GLU A 179 -0.77 -11.14 -12.01
N GLN A 180 0.36 -11.39 -12.68
CA GLN A 180 0.86 -12.73 -12.94
C GLN A 180 1.17 -13.50 -11.64
N VAL A 181 1.78 -12.84 -10.64
CA VAL A 181 2.16 -13.52 -9.39
C VAL A 181 0.98 -13.77 -8.46
N ILE A 182 -0.04 -12.90 -8.44
CA ILE A 182 -1.22 -13.10 -7.57
C ILE A 182 -2.26 -14.02 -8.21
N GLY A 183 -2.30 -14.12 -9.54
CA GLY A 183 -3.27 -14.91 -10.29
C GLY A 183 -3.46 -16.36 -9.78
N PRO A 184 -2.39 -17.15 -9.56
CA PRO A 184 -2.50 -18.51 -9.03
C PRO A 184 -3.23 -18.58 -7.69
N TRP A 185 -2.89 -17.71 -6.74
CA TRP A 185 -3.49 -17.65 -5.40
C TRP A 185 -4.98 -17.32 -5.41
N LEU A 186 -5.43 -16.59 -6.43
CA LEU A 186 -6.84 -16.22 -6.62
C LEU A 186 -7.65 -17.29 -7.35
N LYS A 187 -6.99 -18.11 -8.18
CA LYS A 187 -7.62 -19.23 -8.91
C LYS A 187 -7.81 -20.46 -8.02
N GLU A 188 -6.93 -20.69 -7.05
CA GLU A 188 -7.05 -21.78 -6.08
C GLU A 188 -8.24 -21.65 -5.11
N LYS A 189 -8.89 -20.47 -5.08
CA LYS A 189 -10.10 -20.22 -4.27
C LYS A 189 -11.42 -20.42 -5.03
N ARG A 190 -11.37 -20.87 -6.29
CA ARG A 190 -12.55 -21.23 -7.06
C ARG A 190 -12.91 -22.70 -6.92
#